data_AF-B7G811-F1
#
_entry.id   AF-B7G811-F1
#
_cell.length_a   1.000
_cell.length_b   1.000
_cell.length_c   1.000
_cell.angle_alpha   90.00
_cell.angle_beta   90.00
_cell.angle_gamma   90.00
#
_symmetry.space_group_name_H-M   'P 1'
#
loop_
_entity.id
_entity.type
_entity.pdbx_description
1 polymer ?
#
loop_
_entity_poly.entity_id
_entity_poly.type
_entity_poly.pdbx_seq_one_letter_code
_entity_poly.pdbx_strand_id
1 'polypeptide(L)'
;MGCKIKKFSNFLRDHYTCFVTPTYSTQRIFYKQFVMMKFAFFAAALSLSGTFSVAQDLDCSFQQNIEILQDDLLTLRQISNPVDRSVSIELEYRGQGWLGFGFSSGGEMIGNIAVIGEPGVESTADSPNPAKYFLGSFGLSGVGRVSGARQTLADASISQNATHTTLRFTKLLEEADELAISDSESNFAIFAVGRTNTLQGVHIRNGAFPLLLSQCRDTNSTDDVPLGDVVVDLFNDELPKKNLWQAHGFMMAVAWGIIVPIAIGSSILRSLLPDTMWFNLHFGLNSLAVLTVIASFGLAVYGISDQNKKHFTEDTHQLVGLIVFLLAVLQLLSGLCRPHLRKPTTNGEEHPIRLRKMKPRRLWEYKHRIVGVSTLALAWWNCYSGIGLYAERIEAENEIVHTITLFAIAGGIVGTVFVVYCILRCT
;
A
#
# COMPACT_ATOMS: atom_id res chain seq x y z
N MET A 1 -50.88 -39.32 -5.01
CA MET A 1 -50.64 -38.64 -3.72
C MET A 1 -50.74 -37.15 -4.00
N GLY A 2 -51.70 -36.34 -3.56
CA GLY A 2 -52.68 -36.45 -2.50
C GLY A 2 -52.56 -35.21 -1.60
N CYS A 3 -53.40 -34.18 -1.82
CA CYS A 3 -54.09 -33.47 -0.73
C CYS A 3 -55.14 -32.49 -1.31
N LYS A 4 -56.39 -32.65 -0.85
CA LYS A 4 -57.54 -31.73 -1.01
C LYS A 4 -57.49 -30.70 0.12
N ILE A 5 -58.15 -29.54 -0.01
CA ILE A 5 -59.45 -29.16 0.64
C ILE A 5 -59.71 -27.70 0.20
N LYS A 6 -60.75 -27.39 -0.60
CA LYS A 6 -62.14 -26.95 -0.24
C LYS A 6 -62.18 -25.61 0.53
N LYS A 7 -63.12 -24.66 0.38
CA LYS A 7 -64.29 -24.37 -0.49
C LYS A 7 -64.98 -23.14 0.14
N PHE A 8 -65.58 -22.21 -0.62
CA PHE A 8 -66.75 -21.38 -0.23
C PHE A 8 -67.22 -20.62 -1.51
N SER A 9 -68.09 -21.16 -2.37
CA SER A 9 -69.58 -21.04 -2.44
C SER A 9 -70.12 -19.59 -2.32
N ASN A 10 -70.56 -18.92 -3.39
CA ASN A 10 -71.80 -19.03 -4.21
C ASN A 10 -73.01 -18.22 -3.69
N PHE A 11 -73.82 -17.73 -4.66
CA PHE A 11 -75.26 -17.37 -4.60
C PHE A 11 -75.56 -15.91 -4.17
N LEU A 12 -76.34 -15.04 -4.85
CA LEU A 12 -77.57 -15.06 -5.69
C LEU A 12 -77.55 -13.81 -6.63
N ARG A 13 -77.96 -13.76 -7.90
CA ARG A 13 -79.21 -14.06 -8.66
C ARG A 13 -80.33 -12.98 -8.59
N ASP A 14 -80.53 -12.32 -9.75
CA ASP A 14 -81.72 -11.75 -10.44
C ASP A 14 -82.77 -10.85 -9.75
N HIS A 15 -83.12 -9.70 -10.36
CA HIS A 15 -84.34 -9.53 -11.20
C HIS A 15 -84.66 -8.04 -11.56
N TYR A 16 -84.73 -7.79 -12.89
CA TYR A 16 -85.57 -6.89 -13.73
C TYR A 16 -86.40 -5.73 -13.14
N THR A 17 -86.41 -4.59 -13.85
CA THR A 17 -87.63 -4.03 -14.51
C THR A 17 -87.31 -2.90 -15.50
N CYS A 18 -87.92 -2.99 -16.68
CA CYS A 18 -87.97 -1.99 -17.77
C CYS A 18 -89.24 -1.11 -17.63
N PHE A 19 -89.35 -0.12 -18.54
CA PHE A 19 -90.49 0.74 -18.96
C PHE A 19 -90.05 2.24 -18.87
N VAL A 20 -90.18 3.18 -19.82
CA VAL A 20 -90.78 3.34 -21.18
C VAL A 20 -90.17 4.62 -21.80
N THR A 21 -89.85 4.61 -23.10
CA THR A 21 -89.58 5.76 -24.01
C THR A 21 -90.90 6.39 -24.51
N PRO A 22 -91.05 7.65 -24.96
CA PRO A 22 -90.32 8.28 -26.10
C PRO A 22 -90.13 9.83 -25.90
N THR A 23 -89.53 10.68 -26.73
CA THR A 23 -89.57 10.95 -28.18
C THR A 23 -88.45 11.97 -28.55
N TYR A 24 -87.97 11.92 -29.81
CA TYR A 24 -87.65 13.03 -30.75
C TYR A 24 -87.37 14.43 -30.16
N SER A 25 -86.40 15.25 -30.56
CA SER A 25 -85.76 15.49 -31.86
C SER A 25 -84.93 16.79 -31.68
N THR A 26 -83.90 16.98 -32.50
CA THR A 26 -83.33 18.30 -32.85
C THR A 26 -82.83 19.21 -31.72
N GLN A 27 -81.61 18.99 -31.23
CA GLN A 27 -80.71 20.09 -30.80
C GLN A 27 -79.26 19.62 -30.51
N ARG A 28 -78.73 18.69 -31.32
CA ARG A 28 -77.27 18.52 -31.44
C ARG A 28 -76.85 19.28 -32.69
N ILE A 29 -76.23 20.46 -32.53
CA ILE A 29 -75.18 21.00 -33.43
C ILE A 29 -74.64 22.37 -32.92
N PHE A 30 -75.35 23.14 -32.08
CA PHE A 30 -74.89 24.50 -31.72
C PHE A 30 -74.33 24.72 -30.29
N TYR A 31 -74.14 23.68 -29.47
CA TYR A 31 -73.55 23.84 -28.12
C TYR A 31 -72.19 23.15 -27.91
N LYS A 32 -71.56 22.64 -28.98
CA LYS A 32 -70.22 22.02 -28.91
C LYS A 32 -69.07 22.90 -29.43
N GLN A 33 -69.35 24.09 -29.96
CA GLN A 33 -68.32 25.01 -30.46
C GLN A 33 -67.99 26.17 -29.50
N PHE A 34 -68.81 26.45 -28.48
CA PHE A 34 -68.56 27.57 -27.56
C PHE A 34 -67.91 27.18 -26.21
N VAL A 35 -67.77 25.87 -25.90
CA VAL A 35 -67.14 25.40 -24.65
C VAL A 35 -65.69 24.91 -24.87
N MET A 36 -65.26 24.67 -26.11
CA MET A 36 -63.87 24.28 -26.41
C MET A 36 -62.90 25.47 -26.59
N MET A 37 -63.40 26.72 -26.68
CA MET A 37 -62.55 27.89 -26.96
C MET A 37 -62.15 28.71 -25.71
N LYS A 38 -62.65 28.36 -24.52
CA LYS A 38 -62.21 28.96 -23.24
C LYS A 38 -61.21 28.11 -22.45
N PHE A 39 -60.99 26.85 -22.83
CA PHE A 39 -59.93 26.01 -22.23
C PHE A 39 -58.60 26.07 -22.96
N ALA A 40 -58.54 26.63 -24.17
CA ALA A 40 -57.30 26.75 -24.95
C ALA A 40 -56.46 28.01 -24.65
N PHE A 41 -56.97 28.97 -23.87
CA PHE A 41 -56.22 30.17 -23.47
C PHE A 41 -55.71 30.16 -22.02
N PHE A 42 -56.06 29.14 -21.23
CA PHE A 42 -55.47 28.91 -19.90
C PHE A 42 -54.42 27.79 -19.87
N ALA A 43 -54.29 27.02 -20.96
CA ALA A 43 -53.29 25.95 -21.09
C ALA A 43 -52.02 26.37 -21.86
N ALA A 44 -51.96 27.60 -22.38
CA ALA A 44 -50.79 28.16 -23.08
C ALA A 44 -50.01 29.21 -22.26
N ALA A 45 -50.39 29.42 -20.99
CA ALA A 45 -49.67 30.30 -20.05
C ALA A 45 -49.12 29.54 -18.83
N LEU A 46 -49.13 28.20 -18.86
CA LEU A 46 -48.59 27.34 -17.80
C LEU A 46 -47.73 26.21 -18.39
N SER A 47 -46.85 26.56 -19.34
CA SER A 47 -45.76 25.70 -19.82
C SER A 47 -44.46 26.47 -20.09
N LEU A 48 -44.31 27.63 -19.45
CA LEU A 48 -43.03 28.29 -19.21
C LEU A 48 -42.83 28.46 -17.70
N SER A 49 -43.00 27.38 -16.94
CA SER A 49 -42.11 27.20 -15.79
C SER A 49 -40.79 26.68 -16.35
N GLY A 50 -40.04 27.57 -16.99
CA GLY A 50 -38.60 27.44 -16.95
C GLY A 50 -38.28 27.32 -15.47
N THR A 51 -37.75 26.17 -15.06
CA THR A 51 -37.04 26.10 -13.79
C THR A 51 -35.97 27.17 -13.89
N PHE A 52 -36.26 28.34 -13.33
CA PHE A 52 -35.20 29.21 -12.85
C PHE A 52 -34.47 28.33 -11.85
N SER A 53 -33.36 27.73 -12.28
CA SER A 53 -32.33 27.36 -11.34
C SER A 53 -31.98 28.67 -10.68
N VAL A 54 -32.47 28.88 -9.46
CA VAL A 54 -31.82 29.85 -8.58
C VAL A 54 -30.36 29.42 -8.62
N ALA A 55 -29.48 30.30 -9.09
CA ALA A 55 -28.06 30.09 -8.90
C ALA A 55 -27.92 29.95 -7.38
N GLN A 56 -27.67 28.73 -6.92
CA GLN A 56 -27.31 28.55 -5.52
C GLN A 56 -25.98 29.28 -5.39
N ASP A 57 -25.99 30.38 -4.65
CA ASP A 57 -24.77 31.05 -4.25
C ASP A 57 -24.07 30.09 -3.27
N LEU A 58 -23.19 29.27 -3.82
CA LEU A 58 -22.37 28.32 -3.08
C LEU A 58 -21.06 28.99 -2.71
N ASP A 59 -20.74 29.01 -1.42
CA ASP A 59 -19.40 29.32 -0.96
C ASP A 59 -18.52 28.07 -1.08
N CYS A 60 -17.68 28.07 -2.11
CA CYS A 60 -16.69 27.05 -2.38
C CYS A 60 -15.26 27.50 -2.01
N SER A 61 -15.11 28.44 -1.06
CA SER A 61 -13.79 28.78 -0.52
C SER A 61 -13.24 27.66 0.37
N PHE A 62 -11.93 27.43 0.33
CA PHE A 62 -11.29 26.40 1.16
C PHE A 62 -11.49 26.71 2.66
N GLN A 63 -12.14 25.80 3.36
CA GLN A 63 -12.51 25.99 4.76
C GLN A 63 -11.48 25.39 5.74
N GLN A 64 -10.75 24.35 5.32
CA GLN A 64 -9.90 23.54 6.20
C GLN A 64 -8.54 23.29 5.58
N ASN A 65 -7.49 23.39 6.40
CA ASN A 65 -6.16 22.89 6.11
C ASN A 65 -5.97 21.52 6.80
N ILE A 66 -5.61 20.51 6.03
CA ILE A 66 -5.29 19.17 6.51
C ILE A 66 -3.77 19.02 6.46
N GLU A 67 -3.13 18.85 7.61
CA GLU A 67 -1.71 18.51 7.67
C GLU A 67 -1.51 17.04 7.28
N ILE A 68 -0.90 16.79 6.13
CA ILE A 68 -0.57 15.43 5.67
C ILE A 68 0.73 14.95 6.31
N LEU A 69 1.72 15.83 6.42
CA LEU A 69 3.00 15.58 7.07
C LEU A 69 3.20 16.59 8.21
N GLN A 70 3.85 16.15 9.29
CA GLN A 70 4.08 16.95 10.50
C GLN A 70 4.80 18.27 10.21
N ASP A 71 4.66 19.23 11.12
CA ASP A 71 5.31 20.56 11.09
C ASP A 71 4.98 21.37 9.82
N ASP A 72 3.73 21.26 9.35
CA ASP A 72 3.24 21.89 8.11
C ASP A 72 4.09 21.55 6.88
N LEU A 73 4.78 20.40 6.89
CA LEU A 73 5.68 20.03 5.79
C LEU A 73 4.89 19.81 4.48
N LEU A 74 3.70 19.23 4.59
CA LEU A 74 2.78 19.06 3.46
C LEU A 74 1.34 19.27 3.94
N THR A 75 0.64 20.23 3.35
CA THR A 75 -0.74 20.57 3.71
C THR A 75 -1.66 20.43 2.51
N LEU A 76 -2.89 19.99 2.77
CA LEU A 76 -3.95 19.83 1.78
C LEU A 76 -5.14 20.71 2.14
N ARG A 77 -5.64 21.42 1.13
CA ARG A 77 -6.95 22.04 1.11
C ARG A 77 -7.80 21.37 0.05
N GLN A 78 -9.04 21.04 0.38
CA GLN A 78 -9.98 20.45 -0.57
C GLN A 78 -11.39 20.99 -0.35
N ILE A 79 -12.16 21.04 -1.43
CA ILE A 79 -13.59 21.35 -1.38
C ILE A 79 -14.30 20.71 -2.57
N SER A 80 -15.45 20.07 -2.34
CA SER A 80 -16.30 19.49 -3.37
C SER A 80 -17.48 20.40 -3.69
N ASN A 81 -17.74 20.58 -4.97
CA ASN A 81 -18.90 21.29 -5.49
C ASN A 81 -19.96 20.28 -5.92
N PRO A 82 -21.10 20.19 -5.21
CA PRO A 82 -22.15 19.21 -5.51
C PRO A 82 -22.92 19.52 -6.80
N VAL A 83 -22.92 20.78 -7.25
CA VAL A 83 -23.62 21.20 -8.49
C VAL A 83 -22.77 20.89 -9.71
N ASP A 84 -21.50 21.27 -9.69
CA ASP A 84 -20.57 21.02 -10.79
C ASP A 84 -20.02 19.58 -10.79
N ARG A 85 -20.34 18.82 -9.73
CA ARG A 85 -19.83 17.46 -9.49
C ARG A 85 -18.31 17.40 -9.64
N SER A 86 -17.63 18.31 -8.95
CA SER A 86 -16.17 18.45 -8.99
C SER A 86 -15.56 18.57 -7.60
N VAL A 87 -14.26 18.34 -7.52
CA VAL A 87 -13.43 18.59 -6.33
C VAL A 87 -12.26 19.47 -6.70
N SER A 88 -12.07 20.53 -5.94
CA SER A 88 -10.91 21.42 -6.02
C SER A 88 -9.90 21.02 -4.96
N ILE A 89 -8.65 20.84 -5.38
CA ILE A 89 -7.53 20.40 -4.55
C ILE A 89 -6.45 21.47 -4.60
N GLU A 90 -5.88 21.78 -3.44
CA GLU A 90 -4.66 22.55 -3.29
C GLU A 90 -3.71 21.85 -2.32
N LEU A 91 -2.57 21.41 -2.85
CA LEU A 91 -1.53 20.72 -2.10
C LEU A 91 -0.30 21.63 -2.02
N GLU A 92 0.13 21.95 -0.80
CA GLU A 92 1.27 22.83 -0.55
C GLU A 92 2.38 22.09 0.21
N TYR A 93 3.57 22.08 -0.37
CA TYR A 93 4.76 21.45 0.20
C TYR A 93 5.76 22.53 0.60
N ARG A 94 6.23 22.50 1.84
CA ARG A 94 7.31 23.35 2.34
C ARG A 94 8.68 22.82 1.86
N GLY A 95 8.92 22.97 0.57
CA GLY A 95 10.18 22.64 -0.08
C GLY A 95 10.06 22.75 -1.60
N GLN A 96 11.04 22.16 -2.30
CA GLN A 96 11.10 22.15 -3.76
C GLN A 96 11.05 20.73 -4.31
N GLY A 97 10.14 20.49 -5.26
CA GLY A 97 10.00 19.23 -5.97
C GLY A 97 8.73 19.22 -6.81
N TRP A 98 8.57 18.25 -7.71
CA TRP A 98 7.27 17.99 -8.33
C TRP A 98 6.27 17.49 -7.27
N LEU A 99 4.99 17.75 -7.48
CA LEU A 99 3.93 17.29 -6.59
C LEU A 99 2.97 16.38 -7.33
N GLY A 100 2.50 15.33 -6.64
CA GLY A 100 1.52 14.39 -7.13
C GLY A 100 0.38 14.21 -6.13
N PHE A 101 -0.86 14.21 -6.60
CA PHE A 101 -2.05 13.90 -5.81
C PHE A 101 -3.04 13.08 -6.62
N GLY A 102 -3.67 12.07 -6.03
CA GLY A 102 -4.66 11.23 -6.70
C GLY A 102 -5.62 10.56 -5.73
N PHE A 103 -6.60 9.86 -6.29
CA PHE A 103 -7.52 8.99 -5.56
C PHE A 103 -7.24 7.54 -5.93
N SER A 104 -7.48 6.64 -5.00
CA SER A 104 -7.18 5.20 -5.10
C SER A 104 -8.30 4.38 -4.49
N SER A 105 -8.37 3.09 -4.84
CA SER A 105 -9.39 2.19 -4.30
C SER A 105 -9.12 1.77 -2.85
N GLY A 106 -7.84 1.72 -2.44
CA GLY A 106 -7.43 1.32 -1.09
C GLY A 106 -6.04 1.81 -0.69
N GLY A 107 -5.56 2.92 -1.27
CA GLY A 107 -4.25 3.52 -0.98
C GLY A 107 -3.10 3.06 -1.88
N GLU A 108 -3.37 2.23 -2.87
CA GLU A 108 -2.38 1.76 -3.83
C GLU A 108 -2.02 2.82 -4.89
N MET A 109 -0.74 2.85 -5.27
CA MET A 109 -0.26 3.66 -6.39
C MET A 109 -0.71 3.07 -7.73
N ILE A 110 -0.51 1.76 -7.93
CA ILE A 110 -0.70 1.11 -9.22
C ILE A 110 -2.18 0.94 -9.55
N GLY A 111 -2.55 1.24 -10.79
CA GLY A 111 -3.91 1.09 -11.31
C GLY A 111 -4.75 2.35 -11.19
N ASN A 112 -4.21 3.41 -10.59
CA ASN A 112 -4.91 4.67 -10.36
C ASN A 112 -4.39 5.79 -11.25
N ILE A 113 -5.13 6.90 -11.25
CA ILE A 113 -4.74 8.14 -11.93
C ILE A 113 -4.41 9.19 -10.87
N ALA A 114 -3.28 9.86 -11.05
CA ALA A 114 -2.88 10.99 -10.23
C ALA A 114 -2.60 12.22 -11.09
N VAL A 115 -2.85 13.39 -10.52
CA VAL A 115 -2.42 14.67 -11.09
C VAL A 115 -1.00 14.92 -10.64
N ILE A 116 -0.09 15.15 -11.58
CA ILE A 116 1.32 15.46 -11.31
C ILE A 116 1.65 16.81 -11.94
N GLY A 117 2.26 17.69 -11.15
CA GLY A 117 2.76 18.99 -11.58
C GLY A 117 4.28 19.09 -11.41
N GLU A 118 4.96 19.52 -12.47
CA GLU A 118 6.42 19.71 -12.51
C GLU A 118 6.76 21.21 -12.52
N PRO A 119 7.28 21.79 -11.43
CA PRO A 119 7.65 23.20 -11.38
C PRO A 119 8.68 23.59 -12.45
N GLY A 120 8.50 24.75 -13.07
CA GLY A 120 9.41 25.27 -14.10
C GLY A 120 9.20 24.66 -15.49
N VAL A 121 8.23 23.76 -15.66
CA VAL A 121 7.79 23.27 -16.98
C VAL A 121 6.60 24.08 -17.45
N GLU A 122 6.68 24.66 -18.65
CA GLU A 122 5.58 25.44 -19.22
C GLU A 122 4.35 24.56 -19.52
N SER A 123 3.18 25.09 -19.17
CA SER A 123 1.89 24.47 -19.48
C SER A 123 1.41 24.93 -20.85
N THR A 124 1.17 23.99 -21.76
CA THR A 124 0.65 24.25 -23.11
C THR A 124 -0.63 23.46 -23.36
N ALA A 125 -1.39 23.82 -24.39
CA ALA A 125 -2.61 23.08 -24.75
C ALA A 125 -2.34 21.59 -25.06
N ASP A 126 -1.21 21.28 -25.73
CA ASP A 126 -0.84 19.90 -26.09
C ASP A 126 -0.14 19.15 -24.95
N SER A 127 0.52 19.88 -24.05
CA SER A 127 1.21 19.34 -22.89
C SER A 127 0.87 20.16 -21.65
N PRO A 128 -0.33 19.94 -21.06
CA PRO A 128 -0.74 20.65 -19.86
C PRO A 128 0.18 20.30 -18.68
N ASN A 129 0.39 21.26 -17.80
CA ASN A 129 1.12 21.07 -16.54
C ASN A 129 0.43 21.93 -15.47
N PRO A 130 -0.18 21.33 -14.43
CA PRO A 130 -0.25 19.90 -14.11
C PRO A 130 -1.04 19.06 -15.13
N ALA A 131 -0.86 17.75 -15.10
CA ALA A 131 -1.62 16.81 -15.94
C ALA A 131 -1.98 15.52 -15.19
N LYS A 132 -2.97 14.79 -15.69
CA LYS A 132 -3.32 13.44 -15.25
C LYS A 132 -2.34 12.41 -15.81
N TYR A 133 -1.86 11.53 -14.93
CA TYR A 133 -0.98 10.41 -15.24
C TYR A 133 -1.62 9.11 -14.77
N PHE A 134 -1.63 8.11 -15.64
CA PHE A 134 -1.93 6.74 -15.25
C PHE A 134 -0.70 6.11 -14.59
N LEU A 135 -0.91 5.54 -13.41
CA LEU A 135 0.12 4.92 -12.60
C LEU A 135 0.10 3.41 -12.84
N GLY A 136 0.71 2.95 -13.93
CA GLY A 136 0.71 1.54 -14.31
C GLY A 136 1.80 0.68 -13.65
N SER A 137 2.85 1.30 -13.09
CA SER A 137 3.91 0.60 -12.35
C SER A 137 4.62 1.56 -11.38
N PHE A 138 5.47 1.02 -10.50
CA PHE A 138 6.35 1.85 -9.66
C PHE A 138 7.47 2.52 -10.45
N GLY A 139 7.89 1.93 -11.57
CA GLY A 139 8.89 2.51 -12.45
C GLY A 139 8.29 3.60 -13.34
N LEU A 140 9.09 4.63 -13.65
CA LEU A 140 8.69 5.73 -14.53
C LEU A 140 8.18 5.24 -15.89
N SER A 141 8.69 4.12 -16.40
CA SER A 141 8.24 3.50 -17.65
C SER A 141 6.76 3.07 -17.66
N GLY A 142 6.17 2.85 -16.48
CA GLY A 142 4.74 2.56 -16.32
C GLY A 142 3.92 3.76 -15.88
N VAL A 143 4.54 4.93 -15.71
CA VAL A 143 3.85 6.19 -15.40
C VAL A 143 3.70 6.96 -16.70
N GLY A 144 2.48 7.02 -17.22
CA GLY A 144 2.20 7.60 -18.53
C GLY A 144 1.15 8.69 -18.44
N ARG A 145 1.32 9.78 -19.22
CA ARG A 145 0.28 10.79 -19.35
C ARG A 145 -1.00 10.16 -19.89
N VAL A 146 -2.12 10.54 -19.28
CA VAL A 146 -3.44 10.24 -19.82
C VAL A 146 -3.61 11.00 -21.15
N SER A 147 -4.29 10.38 -22.12
CA SER A 147 -4.53 10.96 -23.45
C SER A 147 -5.19 12.36 -23.37
N GLY A 148 -4.84 13.27 -24.30
CA GLY A 148 -5.32 14.66 -24.30
C GLY A 148 -6.84 14.83 -24.17
N ALA A 149 -7.65 14.01 -24.84
CA ALA A 149 -9.12 14.05 -24.72
C ALA A 149 -9.66 13.75 -23.31
N ARG A 150 -8.84 13.11 -22.47
CA ARG A 150 -9.12 12.81 -21.07
C ARG A 150 -8.38 13.74 -20.12
N GLN A 151 -7.60 14.73 -20.60
CA GLN A 151 -7.00 15.77 -19.76
C GLN A 151 -8.02 16.86 -19.46
N THR A 152 -8.89 16.62 -18.49
CA THR A 152 -10.09 17.39 -18.16
C THR A 152 -9.93 18.33 -16.96
N LEU A 153 -8.70 18.49 -16.44
CA LEU A 153 -8.45 19.33 -15.28
C LEU A 153 -8.79 20.79 -15.59
N ALA A 154 -9.51 21.43 -14.67
CA ALA A 154 -9.76 22.87 -14.68
C ALA A 154 -8.92 23.55 -13.58
N ASP A 155 -8.70 24.86 -13.70
CA ASP A 155 -7.94 25.69 -12.74
C ASP A 155 -6.60 25.07 -12.29
N ALA A 156 -5.98 24.32 -13.21
CA ALA A 156 -4.80 23.53 -12.93
C ALA A 156 -3.56 24.43 -12.99
N SER A 157 -2.79 24.46 -11.90
CA SER A 157 -1.53 25.20 -11.83
C SER A 157 -0.53 24.53 -10.89
N ILE A 158 0.75 24.69 -11.22
CA ILE A 158 1.87 24.33 -10.35
C ILE A 158 2.75 25.57 -10.25
N SER A 159 3.02 26.01 -9.03
CA SER A 159 3.87 27.17 -8.76
C SER A 159 4.90 26.82 -7.70
N GLN A 160 6.08 27.40 -7.80
CA GLN A 160 7.15 27.17 -6.85
C GLN A 160 7.88 28.48 -6.58
N ASN A 161 8.15 28.74 -5.31
CA ASN A 161 8.99 29.84 -4.86
C ASN A 161 10.25 29.28 -4.13
N ALA A 162 10.99 30.14 -3.43
CA ALA A 162 12.23 29.73 -2.76
C ALA A 162 12.01 28.71 -1.62
N THR A 163 10.80 28.63 -1.05
CA THR A 163 10.51 27.84 0.15
C THR A 163 9.36 26.85 -0.01
N HIS A 164 8.48 27.03 -0.99
CA HIS A 164 7.27 26.24 -1.17
C HIS A 164 7.02 25.86 -2.62
N THR A 165 6.34 24.73 -2.79
CA THR A 165 5.70 24.31 -4.04
C THR A 165 4.21 24.11 -3.81
N THR A 166 3.37 24.65 -4.69
CA THR A 166 1.91 24.59 -4.57
C THR A 166 1.30 24.04 -5.85
N LEU A 167 0.61 22.90 -5.74
CA LEU A 167 -0.15 22.25 -6.80
C LEU A 167 -1.64 22.52 -6.60
N ARG A 168 -2.32 23.03 -7.62
CA ARG A 168 -3.77 23.29 -7.62
C ARG A 168 -4.41 22.68 -8.84
N PHE A 169 -5.61 22.15 -8.68
CA PHE A 169 -6.46 21.72 -9.79
C PHE A 169 -7.89 21.45 -9.33
N THR A 170 -8.80 21.49 -10.28
CA THR A 170 -10.19 21.04 -10.15
C THR A 170 -10.40 19.82 -11.04
N LYS A 171 -11.00 18.77 -10.49
CA LYS A 171 -11.28 17.49 -11.17
C LYS A 171 -12.74 17.11 -10.99
N LEU A 172 -13.34 16.49 -12.00
CA LEU A 172 -14.69 15.92 -11.90
C LEU A 172 -14.72 14.72 -10.96
N LEU A 173 -15.79 14.56 -10.19
CA LEU A 173 -16.00 13.44 -9.27
C LEU A 173 -16.19 12.11 -10.02
N GLU A 174 -16.77 12.16 -11.21
CA GLU A 174 -16.97 10.99 -12.07
C GLU A 174 -16.40 11.27 -13.46
N GLU A 175 -15.52 10.39 -13.93
CA GLU A 175 -14.95 10.43 -15.28
C GLU A 175 -14.93 9.02 -15.87
N ALA A 176 -15.04 8.93 -17.20
CA ALA A 176 -15.01 7.64 -17.89
C ALA A 176 -13.65 6.94 -17.69
N ASP A 177 -13.70 5.66 -17.33
CA ASP A 177 -12.52 4.81 -17.08
C ASP A 177 -11.62 5.28 -15.92
N GLU A 178 -12.17 6.06 -14.99
CA GLU A 178 -11.48 6.48 -13.76
C GLU A 178 -12.28 6.08 -12.51
N LEU A 179 -11.61 6.07 -11.35
CA LEU A 179 -12.27 5.82 -10.07
C LEU A 179 -13.23 6.98 -9.74
N ALA A 180 -14.49 6.64 -9.45
CA ALA A 180 -15.47 7.62 -8.97
C ALA A 180 -15.10 8.08 -7.55
N ILE A 181 -15.16 9.39 -7.33
CA ILE A 181 -14.87 10.04 -6.05
C ILE A 181 -16.19 10.32 -5.35
N SER A 182 -16.35 9.83 -4.13
CA SER A 182 -17.53 10.10 -3.31
C SER A 182 -17.44 11.47 -2.65
N ASP A 183 -18.53 12.23 -2.70
CA ASP A 183 -18.69 13.52 -2.01
C ASP A 183 -19.23 13.39 -0.59
N SER A 184 -19.66 12.19 -0.19
CA SER A 184 -20.39 11.91 1.05
C SER A 184 -19.76 10.78 1.87
N GLU A 185 -18.93 9.95 1.24
CA GLU A 185 -18.19 8.88 1.89
C GLU A 185 -16.68 9.15 1.87
N SER A 186 -15.94 8.43 2.73
CA SER A 186 -14.49 8.53 2.77
C SER A 186 -13.85 7.90 1.53
N ASN A 187 -12.96 8.63 0.88
CA ASN A 187 -12.16 8.17 -0.25
C ASN A 187 -10.75 7.78 0.23
N PHE A 188 -9.98 7.05 -0.57
CA PHE A 188 -8.53 6.92 -0.31
C PHE A 188 -7.74 7.86 -1.22
N ALA A 189 -7.15 8.90 -0.65
CA ALA A 189 -6.23 9.80 -1.33
C ALA A 189 -4.81 9.24 -1.30
N ILE A 190 -4.03 9.51 -2.36
CA ILE A 190 -2.60 9.23 -2.45
C ILE A 190 -1.84 10.51 -2.80
N PHE A 191 -0.64 10.67 -2.27
CA PHE A 191 0.21 11.82 -2.58
C PHE A 191 1.66 11.40 -2.80
N ALA A 192 2.41 12.25 -3.50
CA ALA A 192 3.85 12.11 -3.65
C ALA A 192 4.53 13.47 -3.82
N VAL A 193 5.76 13.58 -3.31
CA VAL A 193 6.64 14.74 -3.44
C VAL A 193 7.95 14.29 -4.08
N GLY A 194 8.33 14.91 -5.19
CA GLY A 194 9.53 14.62 -5.93
C GLY A 194 10.82 15.05 -5.25
N ARG A 195 11.90 14.29 -5.46
CA ARG A 195 13.27 14.73 -5.08
C ARG A 195 13.77 15.92 -5.90
N THR A 196 13.20 16.10 -7.09
CA THR A 196 13.57 17.15 -8.05
C THR A 196 12.29 17.77 -8.59
N ASN A 197 12.41 18.87 -9.34
CA ASN A 197 11.25 19.50 -9.99
C ASN A 197 10.71 18.73 -11.19
N THR A 198 11.45 17.74 -11.68
CA THR A 198 11.08 16.94 -12.86
C THR A 198 10.76 15.51 -12.48
N LEU A 199 9.79 14.91 -13.16
CA LEU A 199 9.36 13.54 -12.97
C LEU A 199 10.37 12.57 -13.61
N GLN A 200 11.53 12.41 -12.97
CA GLN A 200 12.66 11.61 -13.48
C GLN A 200 13.11 10.49 -12.52
N GLY A 201 12.45 10.33 -11.36
CA GLY A 201 12.90 9.39 -10.36
C GLY A 201 11.96 9.23 -9.17
N VAL A 202 12.52 8.71 -8.07
CA VAL A 202 11.79 8.38 -6.84
C VAL A 202 11.31 9.67 -6.14
N HIS A 203 10.12 9.60 -5.56
CA HIS A 203 9.61 10.62 -4.66
C HIS A 203 10.30 10.54 -3.28
N ILE A 204 10.57 11.69 -2.66
CA ILE A 204 11.14 11.78 -1.30
C ILE A 204 10.10 11.60 -0.20
N ARG A 205 8.84 11.83 -0.53
CA ARG A 205 7.68 11.60 0.35
C ARG A 205 6.57 11.02 -0.49
N ASN A 206 5.83 10.09 0.08
CA ASN A 206 4.63 9.55 -0.52
C ASN A 206 3.80 8.89 0.56
N GLY A 207 2.50 8.78 0.32
CA GLY A 207 1.62 8.12 1.26
C GLY A 207 0.22 7.99 0.71
N ALA A 208 -0.61 7.35 1.50
CA ALA A 208 -2.01 7.15 1.23
C ALA A 208 -2.81 7.37 2.50
N PHE A 209 -4.03 7.88 2.37
CA PHE A 209 -4.86 8.16 3.52
C PHE A 209 -6.35 8.26 3.22
N PRO A 210 -7.22 7.97 4.20
CA PRO A 210 -8.65 8.22 4.08
C PRO A 210 -8.93 9.73 4.06
N LEU A 211 -9.74 10.17 3.10
CA LEU A 211 -10.12 11.57 2.90
C LEU A 211 -11.63 11.67 2.70
N LEU A 212 -12.31 12.28 3.66
CA LEU A 212 -13.69 12.73 3.51
C LEU A 212 -13.68 14.15 2.92
N LEU A 213 -14.45 14.37 1.85
CA LEU A 213 -14.51 15.67 1.18
C LEU A 213 -15.44 16.65 1.90
N SER A 214 -15.06 17.92 1.88
CA SER A 214 -15.85 19.01 2.48
C SER A 214 -16.67 19.64 1.36
N GLN A 215 -17.99 19.71 1.52
CA GLN A 215 -18.87 20.25 0.48
C GLN A 215 -18.97 21.77 0.56
N CYS A 216 -19.18 22.42 -0.59
CA CYS A 216 -19.50 23.85 -0.63
C CYS A 216 -20.75 24.16 0.21
N ARG A 217 -20.74 25.31 0.90
CA ARG A 217 -21.87 25.74 1.74
C ARG A 217 -22.86 26.56 0.93
N ASP A 218 -24.15 26.27 1.07
CA ASP A 218 -25.21 27.16 0.59
C ASP A 218 -25.24 28.41 1.47
N THR A 219 -24.95 29.59 0.90
CA THR A 219 -24.93 30.84 1.69
C THR A 219 -26.32 31.25 2.18
N ASN A 220 -27.38 30.61 1.69
CA ASN A 220 -28.75 30.85 2.10
C ASN A 220 -29.27 29.83 3.14
N SER A 221 -28.48 28.81 3.50
CA SER A 221 -28.86 27.85 4.53
C SER A 221 -28.42 28.34 5.93
N THR A 222 -29.38 28.40 6.85
CA THR A 222 -29.17 28.68 8.29
C THR A 222 -28.65 27.46 9.05
N ASP A 223 -28.29 26.38 8.34
CA ASP A 223 -27.72 25.20 8.93
C ASP A 223 -26.24 25.49 9.21
N ASP A 224 -25.97 25.98 10.42
CA ASP A 224 -24.65 25.92 11.03
C ASP A 224 -24.34 24.45 11.31
N VAL A 225 -23.98 23.70 10.26
CA VAL A 225 -23.35 22.40 10.41
C VAL A 225 -22.02 22.68 11.12
N PRO A 226 -21.82 22.18 12.36
CA PRO A 226 -20.55 22.38 13.05
C PRO A 226 -19.45 21.78 12.19
N LEU A 227 -18.41 22.56 11.90
CA LEU A 227 -17.18 22.05 11.33
C LEU A 227 -16.69 20.94 12.27
N GLY A 228 -16.88 19.70 11.86
CA GLY A 228 -16.14 18.60 12.43
C GLY A 228 -14.69 18.84 12.04
N ASP A 229 -13.85 19.22 13.00
CA ASP A 229 -12.42 19.01 12.91
C ASP A 229 -12.20 17.50 12.70
N VAL A 230 -12.31 17.05 11.45
CA VAL A 230 -11.86 15.71 11.08
C VAL A 230 -10.35 15.83 11.02
N VAL A 231 -9.73 15.72 12.20
CA VAL A 231 -8.34 15.30 12.32
C VAL A 231 -8.32 13.89 11.76
N VAL A 232 -8.03 13.77 10.47
CA VAL A 232 -7.67 12.47 9.91
C VAL A 232 -6.40 12.08 10.64
N ASP A 233 -6.48 11.06 11.48
CA ASP A 233 -5.32 10.54 12.21
C ASP A 233 -4.47 9.70 11.25
N LEU A 234 -3.82 10.41 10.31
CA LEU A 234 -2.92 9.90 9.27
C LEU A 234 -1.71 9.15 9.84
N PHE A 235 -1.44 9.33 11.13
CA PHE A 235 -0.23 8.87 11.80
C PHE A 235 -0.38 7.46 12.39
N ASN A 236 -1.59 6.91 12.49
CA ASN A 236 -1.80 5.59 13.08
C ASN A 236 -1.41 4.42 12.19
N ASP A 237 -1.27 4.58 10.87
CA ASP A 237 -0.87 3.49 9.97
C ASP A 237 0.64 3.47 9.65
N GLU A 238 1.32 4.61 9.79
CA GLU A 238 2.78 4.71 9.62
C GLU A 238 3.55 4.11 10.81
N LEU A 239 3.05 4.32 12.04
CA LEU A 239 3.66 3.82 13.28
C LEU A 239 3.71 2.27 13.34
N PRO A 240 2.64 1.51 13.04
CA PRO A 240 2.66 0.05 13.01
C PRO A 240 3.62 -0.49 11.95
N LYS A 241 3.66 0.12 10.75
CA LYS A 241 4.55 -0.32 9.66
C LYS A 241 6.00 -0.04 10.00
N LYS A 242 6.33 1.10 10.60
CA LYS A 242 7.67 1.42 11.11
C LYS A 242 8.13 0.38 12.14
N ASN A 243 7.29 0.07 13.13
CA ASN A 243 7.61 -0.93 14.16
C ASN A 243 7.84 -2.33 13.57
N LEU A 244 7.08 -2.69 12.54
CA LEU A 244 7.25 -3.96 11.84
C LEU A 244 8.60 -4.04 11.10
N TRP A 245 8.99 -2.99 10.36
CA TRP A 245 10.28 -2.95 9.66
C TRP A 245 11.46 -2.94 10.63
N GLN A 246 11.34 -2.23 11.75
CA GLN A 246 12.31 -2.27 12.84
C GLN A 246 12.44 -3.67 13.44
N ALA A 247 11.33 -4.34 13.73
CA ALA A 247 11.32 -5.69 14.27
C ALA A 247 11.98 -6.68 13.28
N HIS A 248 11.64 -6.60 12.00
CA HIS A 248 12.25 -7.42 10.96
C HIS A 248 13.78 -7.25 10.94
N GLY A 249 14.25 -6.00 10.80
CA GLY A 249 15.67 -5.67 10.71
C GLY A 249 16.45 -6.08 11.97
N PHE A 250 15.90 -5.78 13.16
CA PHE A 250 16.52 -6.14 14.44
C PHE A 250 16.64 -7.67 14.59
N MET A 251 15.58 -8.42 14.32
CA MET A 251 15.60 -9.88 14.40
C MET A 251 16.63 -10.49 13.44
N MET A 252 16.73 -9.98 12.20
CA MET A 252 17.73 -10.44 11.24
C MET A 252 19.15 -10.08 11.68
N ALA A 253 19.38 -8.87 12.19
CA ALA A 253 20.68 -8.44 12.69
C ALA A 253 21.14 -9.27 13.89
N VAL A 254 20.25 -9.61 14.84
CA VAL A 254 20.57 -10.48 15.98
C VAL A 254 20.87 -11.91 15.52
N ALA A 255 20.04 -12.47 14.63
CA ALA A 255 20.24 -13.82 14.12
C ALA A 255 21.59 -13.96 13.39
N TRP A 256 21.88 -13.08 12.43
CA TRP A 256 23.06 -13.19 11.56
C TRP A 256 24.31 -12.50 12.10
N GLY A 257 24.17 -11.48 12.94
CA GLY A 257 25.28 -10.74 13.54
C GLY A 257 25.78 -11.33 14.86
N ILE A 258 24.94 -12.07 15.59
CA ILE A 258 25.28 -12.59 16.93
C ILE A 258 25.10 -14.11 16.99
N ILE A 259 23.87 -14.61 16.81
CA ILE A 259 23.54 -16.01 17.11
C ILE A 259 24.31 -16.97 16.21
N VAL A 260 24.26 -16.76 14.88
CA VAL A 260 24.94 -17.63 13.89
C VAL A 260 26.47 -17.60 14.05
N PRO A 261 27.14 -16.43 14.17
CA PRO A 261 28.58 -16.38 14.45
C PRO A 261 28.99 -17.15 15.71
N ILE A 262 28.25 -17.05 16.80
CA ILE A 262 28.51 -17.84 18.03
C ILE A 262 28.29 -19.32 17.78
N ALA A 263 27.23 -19.70 17.05
CA ALA A 263 26.95 -21.09 16.70
C ALA A 263 28.07 -21.71 15.85
N ILE A 264 28.62 -20.97 14.88
CA ILE A 264 29.77 -21.41 14.09
C ILE A 264 31.03 -21.48 14.96
N GLY A 265 31.25 -20.47 15.81
CA GLY A 265 32.37 -20.40 16.73
C GLY A 265 32.43 -21.60 17.68
N SER A 266 31.30 -22.04 18.22
CA SER A 266 31.24 -23.23 19.08
C SER A 266 31.69 -24.51 18.36
N SER A 267 31.45 -24.62 17.05
CA SER A 267 31.92 -25.74 16.24
C SER A 267 33.42 -25.65 15.89
N ILE A 268 33.92 -24.45 15.59
CA ILE A 268 35.34 -24.21 15.28
C ILE A 268 36.20 -24.45 16.53
N LEU A 269 35.77 -23.93 17.67
CA LEU A 269 36.47 -24.00 18.97
C LEU A 269 36.06 -25.22 19.79
N ARG A 270 35.55 -26.28 19.14
CA ARG A 270 35.05 -27.50 19.80
C ARG A 270 36.03 -28.18 20.75
N SER A 271 37.33 -27.94 20.62
CA SER A 271 38.38 -28.48 21.51
C SER A 271 38.42 -27.82 22.89
N LEU A 272 37.86 -26.61 23.02
CA LEU A 272 37.74 -25.90 24.30
C LEU A 272 36.48 -26.28 25.08
N LEU A 273 35.56 -27.00 24.44
CA LEU A 273 34.25 -27.30 25.00
C LEU A 273 34.20 -28.77 25.44
N PRO A 274 33.48 -29.10 26.52
CA PRO A 274 33.24 -30.48 26.93
C PRO A 274 32.66 -31.33 25.80
N ASP A 275 32.87 -32.64 25.89
CA ASP A 275 32.35 -33.59 24.93
C ASP A 275 30.84 -33.41 24.74
N THR A 276 30.40 -33.41 23.48
CA THR A 276 29.03 -33.12 23.00
C THR A 276 28.52 -31.68 23.13
N MET A 277 29.09 -30.83 24.01
CA MET A 277 28.60 -29.46 24.24
C MET A 277 28.69 -28.58 22.99
N TRP A 278 29.81 -28.67 22.24
CA TRP A 278 29.96 -27.94 20.98
C TRP A 278 28.83 -28.23 20.00
N PHE A 279 28.36 -29.48 19.96
CA PHE A 279 27.31 -29.90 19.03
C PHE A 279 25.95 -29.38 19.48
N ASN A 280 25.65 -29.49 20.77
CA ASN A 280 24.41 -28.97 21.34
C ASN A 280 24.29 -27.45 21.16
N LEU A 281 25.39 -26.71 21.38
CA LEU A 281 25.44 -25.27 21.13
C LEU A 281 25.29 -24.94 19.64
N HIS A 282 26.05 -25.61 18.77
CA HIS A 282 25.97 -25.39 17.34
C HIS A 282 24.57 -25.67 16.80
N PHE A 283 23.96 -26.80 17.15
CA PHE A 283 22.63 -27.18 16.71
C PHE A 283 21.54 -26.30 17.33
N GLY A 284 21.58 -26.07 18.65
CA GLY A 284 20.59 -25.28 19.36
C GLY A 284 20.55 -23.83 18.90
N LEU A 285 21.71 -23.16 18.79
CA LEU A 285 21.79 -21.77 18.34
C LEU A 285 21.41 -21.62 16.86
N ASN A 286 21.83 -22.54 15.98
CA ASN A 286 21.38 -22.49 14.58
C ASN A 286 19.88 -22.77 14.45
N SER A 287 19.31 -23.65 15.29
CA SER A 287 17.86 -23.88 15.30
C SER A 287 17.11 -22.62 15.74
N LEU A 288 17.57 -21.96 16.80
CA LEU A 288 17.02 -20.68 17.26
C LEU A 288 17.11 -19.62 16.16
N ALA A 289 18.28 -19.47 15.52
CA ALA A 289 18.48 -18.52 14.44
C ALA A 289 17.52 -18.76 13.26
N VAL A 290 17.34 -20.02 12.84
CA VAL A 290 16.43 -20.35 11.73
C VAL A 290 14.97 -20.06 12.10
N LEU A 291 14.55 -20.32 13.34
CA LEU A 291 13.21 -19.94 13.81
C LEU A 291 13.02 -18.42 13.80
N THR A 292 14.01 -17.65 14.26
CA THR A 292 13.99 -16.19 14.20
C THR A 292 13.93 -15.69 12.75
N VAL A 293 14.69 -16.30 11.84
CA VAL A 293 14.67 -15.98 10.40
C VAL A 293 13.31 -16.27 9.79
N ILE A 294 12.65 -17.39 10.14
CA ILE A 294 11.30 -17.71 9.65
C ILE A 294 10.27 -16.70 10.14
N ALA A 295 10.27 -16.38 11.43
CA ALA A 295 9.35 -15.40 12.00
C ALA A 295 9.56 -14.01 11.37
N SER A 296 10.81 -13.57 11.27
CA SER A 296 11.16 -12.27 10.71
C SER A 296 10.88 -12.19 9.20
N PHE A 297 11.06 -13.27 8.45
CA PHE A 297 10.66 -13.35 7.04
C PHE A 297 9.14 -13.24 6.88
N GLY A 298 8.37 -13.89 7.77
CA GLY A 298 6.91 -13.74 7.83
C GLY A 298 6.47 -12.29 8.07
N LEU A 299 7.14 -11.58 8.98
CA LEU A 299 6.90 -10.14 9.18
C LEU A 299 7.15 -9.33 7.90
N ALA A 300 8.25 -9.60 7.19
CA ALA A 300 8.56 -8.89 5.94
C ALA A 300 7.51 -9.14 4.85
N VAL A 301 7.04 -10.38 4.70
CA VAL A 301 5.97 -10.73 3.75
C VAL A 301 4.68 -10.01 4.10
N TYR A 302 4.29 -10.01 5.37
CA TYR A 302 3.11 -9.27 5.84
C TYR A 302 3.26 -7.75 5.61
N GLY A 303 4.44 -7.19 5.85
CA GLY A 303 4.68 -5.75 5.62
C GLY A 303 4.59 -5.33 4.14
N ILE A 304 4.76 -6.27 3.20
CA ILE A 304 4.68 -6.03 1.75
C ILE A 304 3.36 -6.52 1.15
N SER A 305 2.55 -7.34 1.83
CA SER A 305 1.34 -7.95 1.24
C SER A 305 0.30 -6.95 0.76
N ASP A 306 0.23 -5.78 1.39
CA ASP A 306 -0.72 -4.70 1.03
C ASP A 306 -0.17 -3.81 -0.11
N GLN A 307 1.10 -3.99 -0.48
CA GLN A 307 1.71 -3.32 -1.61
C GLN A 307 1.57 -4.29 -2.78
N ASN A 308 0.75 -3.95 -3.81
CA ASN A 308 0.57 -4.70 -5.07
C ASN A 308 1.88 -4.86 -5.90
N LYS A 309 2.98 -5.26 -5.26
CA LYS A 309 4.33 -5.49 -5.79
C LYS A 309 4.44 -6.95 -6.19
N LYS A 310 5.15 -7.21 -7.29
CA LYS A 310 5.63 -8.57 -7.56
C LYS A 310 6.61 -8.95 -6.47
N HIS A 311 6.30 -10.00 -5.72
CA HIS A 311 7.18 -10.48 -4.67
C HIS A 311 8.53 -10.96 -5.24
N PHE A 312 9.65 -10.47 -4.67
CA PHE A 312 11.02 -10.98 -4.84
C PHE A 312 11.70 -10.82 -6.22
N THR A 313 11.13 -10.05 -7.17
CA THR A 313 11.72 -9.94 -8.53
C THR A 313 12.35 -8.60 -8.86
N GLU A 314 11.94 -7.51 -8.21
CA GLU A 314 12.41 -6.15 -8.57
C GLU A 314 13.42 -5.58 -7.56
N ASP A 315 13.47 -6.13 -6.35
CA ASP A 315 14.33 -5.67 -5.27
C ASP A 315 15.42 -6.69 -4.96
N THR A 316 16.69 -6.27 -5.06
CA THR A 316 17.85 -7.15 -4.85
C THR A 316 17.96 -7.65 -3.42
N HIS A 317 17.56 -6.85 -2.43
CA HIS A 317 17.56 -7.25 -1.03
C HIS A 317 16.48 -8.32 -0.76
N GLN A 318 15.29 -8.18 -1.35
CA GLN A 318 14.23 -9.19 -1.27
C GLN A 318 14.66 -10.51 -1.92
N LEU A 319 15.27 -10.44 -3.11
CA LEU A 319 15.74 -11.63 -3.83
C LEU A 319 16.84 -12.36 -3.06
N VAL A 320 17.88 -11.64 -2.61
CA VAL A 320 18.97 -12.26 -1.83
C VAL A 320 18.46 -12.73 -0.47
N GLY A 321 17.56 -11.98 0.17
CA GLY A 321 16.89 -12.38 1.40
C GLY A 321 16.13 -13.71 1.25
N LEU A 322 15.40 -13.91 0.15
CA LEU A 322 14.75 -15.18 -0.16
C LEU A 322 15.77 -16.31 -0.36
N ILE A 323 16.87 -16.07 -1.08
CA ILE A 323 17.94 -17.06 -1.27
C ILE A 323 18.55 -17.45 0.09
N VAL A 324 18.87 -16.47 0.94
CA VAL A 324 19.42 -16.69 2.29
C VAL A 324 18.44 -17.47 3.16
N PHE A 325 17.14 -17.13 3.13
CA PHE A 325 16.09 -17.84 3.84
C PHE A 325 16.03 -19.33 3.43
N LEU A 326 15.99 -19.61 2.12
CA LEU A 326 15.95 -20.97 1.60
C LEU A 326 17.20 -21.76 1.98
N LEU A 327 18.39 -21.14 1.87
CA LEU A 327 19.65 -21.76 2.28
C LEU A 327 19.69 -22.06 3.79
N ALA A 328 19.16 -21.17 4.63
CA ALA A 328 19.11 -21.37 6.08
C ALA A 328 18.22 -22.57 6.46
N VAL A 329 17.03 -22.67 5.86
CA VAL A 329 16.13 -23.82 6.06
C VAL A 329 16.78 -25.11 5.56
N LEU A 330 17.38 -25.08 4.35
CA LEU A 330 18.09 -26.25 3.81
C LEU A 330 19.28 -26.66 4.68
N GLN A 331 19.97 -25.73 5.32
CA GLN A 331 21.07 -26.03 6.24
C GLN A 331 20.60 -26.72 7.52
N LEU A 332 19.46 -26.28 8.08
CA LEU A 332 18.86 -26.95 9.23
C LEU A 332 18.42 -28.38 8.87
N LEU A 333 17.71 -28.55 7.75
CA LEU A 333 17.28 -29.87 7.27
C LEU A 333 18.48 -30.78 6.98
N SER A 334 19.53 -30.26 6.34
CA SER A 334 20.79 -30.96 6.12
C SER A 334 21.47 -31.37 7.43
N GLY A 335 21.39 -30.52 8.46
CA GLY A 335 21.83 -30.80 9.83
C GLY A 335 21.05 -31.94 10.51
N LEU A 336 19.74 -32.01 10.29
CA LEU A 336 18.88 -33.09 10.81
C LEU A 336 19.14 -34.42 10.08
N CYS A 337 19.36 -34.40 8.77
CA CYS A 337 19.71 -35.58 7.96
C CYS A 337 21.21 -35.95 8.02
N ARG A 338 21.94 -35.41 8.99
CA ARG A 338 23.40 -35.60 9.16
C ARG A 338 23.74 -37.09 9.30
N PRO A 339 24.56 -37.68 8.39
CA PRO A 339 24.90 -39.11 8.46
C PRO A 339 25.62 -39.49 9.75
N HIS A 340 25.16 -40.55 10.44
CA HIS A 340 25.78 -41.02 11.68
C HIS A 340 27.20 -41.58 11.46
N LEU A 341 28.04 -41.45 12.48
CA LEU A 341 29.32 -42.16 12.56
C LEU A 341 29.02 -43.63 12.93
N ARG A 342 29.53 -44.61 12.18
CA ARG A 342 29.49 -46.01 12.64
C ARG A 342 30.36 -46.14 13.89
N LYS A 343 29.82 -46.74 14.95
CA LYS A 343 30.61 -47.19 16.11
C LYS A 343 31.54 -48.33 15.67
N PRO A 344 32.75 -48.48 16.25
CA PRO A 344 33.57 -49.65 16.00
C PRO A 344 32.76 -50.91 16.38
N THR A 345 32.76 -51.92 15.52
CA THR A 345 32.16 -53.21 15.85
C THR A 345 32.97 -53.86 16.96
N THR A 346 32.32 -54.23 18.05
CA THR A 346 32.86 -54.96 19.21
C THR A 346 33.23 -56.39 18.82
N ASN A 347 34.29 -56.56 18.03
CA ASN A 347 34.97 -57.84 17.78
C ASN A 347 36.47 -57.55 17.65
N GLY A 348 37.13 -57.29 18.78
CA GLY A 348 38.53 -57.65 19.09
C GLY A 348 39.71 -57.28 18.17
N GLU A 349 39.52 -56.74 16.97
CA GLU A 349 40.64 -56.36 16.10
C GLU A 349 41.01 -54.90 16.32
N GLU A 350 42.02 -54.70 17.18
CA GLU A 350 42.77 -53.45 17.29
C GLU A 350 43.47 -53.15 15.96
N HIS A 351 42.77 -52.49 15.05
CA HIS A 351 43.39 -51.70 14.00
C HIS A 351 43.23 -50.22 14.33
N PRO A 352 44.32 -49.47 14.60
CA PRO A 352 44.27 -48.06 14.94
C PRO A 352 44.10 -47.22 13.67
N ILE A 353 43.02 -47.46 12.93
CA ILE A 353 42.71 -46.69 11.73
C ILE A 353 41.65 -45.69 12.15
N ARG A 354 42.11 -44.46 12.44
CA ARG A 354 41.31 -43.23 12.50
C ARG A 354 40.02 -43.43 11.70
N LEU A 355 38.89 -43.60 12.40
CA LEU A 355 37.54 -43.79 11.86
C LEU A 355 37.46 -43.25 10.43
N ARG A 356 37.59 -44.15 9.43
CA ARG A 356 37.57 -43.79 8.02
C ARG A 356 36.19 -43.25 7.71
N LYS A 357 35.95 -41.95 7.95
CA LYS A 357 34.70 -41.25 7.64
C LYS A 357 34.34 -41.65 6.21
N MET A 358 33.25 -42.40 6.03
CA MET A 358 32.83 -42.83 4.71
C MET A 358 32.67 -41.60 3.81
N LYS A 359 32.93 -41.74 2.49
CA LYS A 359 32.75 -40.70 1.48
C LYS A 359 31.51 -39.81 1.70
N PRO A 360 30.29 -40.32 2.03
CA PRO A 360 29.11 -39.48 2.29
C PRO A 360 29.23 -38.53 3.49
N ARG A 361 29.77 -38.99 4.62
CA ARG A 361 29.94 -38.16 5.82
C ARG A 361 30.92 -37.01 5.56
N ARG A 362 32.03 -37.32 4.90
CA ARG A 362 33.06 -36.33 4.56
C ARG A 362 32.56 -35.33 3.52
N LEU A 363 31.80 -35.80 2.53
CA LEU A 363 31.16 -34.95 1.53
C LEU A 363 30.13 -34.00 2.17
N TRP A 364 29.29 -34.52 3.07
CA TRP A 364 28.33 -33.72 3.82
C TRP A 364 29.04 -32.64 4.64
N GLU A 365 30.10 -32.98 5.38
CA GLU A 365 30.86 -32.00 6.18
C GLU A 365 31.45 -30.88 5.31
N TYR A 366 32.00 -31.23 4.15
CA TYR A 366 32.55 -30.25 3.20
C TYR A 366 31.45 -29.33 2.63
N LYS A 367 30.36 -29.90 2.12
CA LYS A 367 29.23 -29.14 1.57
C LYS A 367 28.58 -28.25 2.63
N HIS A 368 28.28 -28.81 3.80
CA HIS A 368 27.66 -28.10 4.92
C HIS A 368 28.49 -26.88 5.33
N ARG A 369 29.82 -27.02 5.41
CA ARG A 369 30.72 -25.92 5.75
C ARG A 369 30.74 -24.83 4.67
N ILE A 370 30.89 -25.19 3.40
CA ILE A 370 30.96 -24.21 2.31
C ILE A 370 29.65 -23.46 2.18
N VAL A 371 28.53 -24.17 2.12
CA VAL A 371 27.22 -23.55 2.01
C VAL A 371 26.97 -22.69 3.26
N GLY A 372 27.37 -23.12 4.46
CA GLY A 372 27.13 -22.37 5.70
C GLY A 372 27.87 -21.04 5.75
N VAL A 373 29.15 -21.02 5.38
CA VAL A 373 29.95 -19.79 5.31
C VAL A 373 29.44 -18.87 4.18
N SER A 374 29.05 -19.46 3.04
CA SER A 374 28.49 -18.69 1.91
C SER A 374 27.16 -18.03 2.29
N THR A 375 26.27 -18.75 3.00
CA THR A 375 25.02 -18.22 3.51
C THR A 375 25.26 -17.07 4.50
N LEU A 376 26.24 -17.19 5.41
CA LEU A 376 26.57 -16.10 6.33
C LEU A 376 27.05 -14.84 5.60
N ALA A 377 27.90 -14.99 4.59
CA ALA A 377 28.39 -13.86 3.80
C ALA A 377 27.26 -13.14 3.05
N LEU A 378 26.36 -13.92 2.41
CA LEU A 378 25.18 -13.37 1.76
C LEU A 378 24.23 -12.70 2.76
N ALA A 379 24.06 -13.29 3.95
CA ALA A 379 23.22 -12.71 4.99
C ALA A 379 23.75 -11.37 5.51
N TRP A 380 25.07 -11.22 5.70
CA TRP A 380 25.66 -9.94 6.08
C TRP A 380 25.50 -8.86 5.01
N TRP A 381 25.70 -9.22 3.74
CA TRP A 381 25.37 -8.31 2.64
C TRP A 381 23.88 -7.93 2.63
N ASN A 382 23.00 -8.90 2.92
CA ASN A 382 21.57 -8.67 2.98
C ASN A 382 21.18 -7.75 4.15
N CYS A 383 21.79 -7.91 5.32
CA CYS A 383 21.60 -7.00 6.45
C CYS A 383 22.10 -5.59 6.13
N TYR A 384 23.26 -5.46 5.50
CA TYR A 384 23.81 -4.17 5.09
C TYR A 384 22.88 -3.43 4.10
N SER A 385 22.47 -4.11 3.02
CA SER A 385 21.51 -3.52 2.06
C SER A 385 20.17 -3.18 2.70
N GLY A 386 19.69 -4.00 3.64
CA GLY A 386 18.45 -3.75 4.38
C GLY A 386 18.49 -2.52 5.29
N ILE A 387 19.64 -2.21 5.88
CA ILE A 387 19.83 -0.99 6.68
C ILE A 387 19.70 0.25 5.80
N GLY A 388 20.28 0.24 4.59
CA GLY A 388 20.13 1.33 3.62
C GLY A 388 18.67 1.53 3.19
N LEU A 389 17.96 0.45 2.86
CA LEU A 389 16.53 0.51 2.52
C LEU A 389 15.66 1.03 3.68
N TYR A 390 16.00 0.66 4.92
CA TYR A 390 15.30 1.16 6.10
C TYR A 390 15.56 2.65 6.33
N ALA A 391 16.79 3.12 6.13
CA ALA A 391 17.14 4.53 6.23
C ALA A 391 16.44 5.38 5.17
N GLU A 392 16.36 4.90 3.93
CA GLU A 392 15.62 5.56 2.86
C GLU A 392 14.11 5.63 3.16
N ARG A 393 13.54 4.57 3.72
CA ARG A 393 12.10 4.49 3.98
C ARG A 393 11.62 5.37 5.15
N ILE A 394 12.44 5.58 6.17
CA ILE A 394 12.03 6.26 7.42
C ILE A 394 12.89 7.51 7.69
N GLU A 395 13.69 7.96 6.72
CA GLU A 395 14.60 9.10 6.84
C GLU A 395 15.49 9.04 8.09
N ALA A 396 15.89 7.83 8.46
CA ALA A 396 16.67 7.65 9.67
C ALA A 396 18.09 8.18 9.44
N GLU A 397 18.46 9.26 10.12
CA GLU A 397 19.82 9.84 10.09
C GLU A 397 20.91 8.86 10.60
N ASN A 398 20.50 7.73 11.18
CA ASN A 398 21.36 6.78 11.90
C ASN A 398 21.82 5.57 11.07
N GLU A 399 21.71 5.58 9.73
CA GLU A 399 22.16 4.48 8.85
C GLU A 399 23.60 4.03 9.16
N ILE A 400 24.49 5.02 9.26
CA ILE A 400 25.92 4.82 9.54
C ILE A 400 26.09 4.15 10.91
N VAL A 401 25.35 4.60 11.92
CA VAL A 401 25.41 4.05 13.28
C VAL A 401 24.98 2.59 13.28
N HIS A 402 23.84 2.27 12.67
CA HIS A 402 23.34 0.88 12.61
C HIS A 402 24.31 -0.05 11.87
N THR A 403 24.88 0.42 10.77
CA THR A 403 25.87 -0.33 9.99
C THR A 403 27.13 -0.58 10.80
N ILE A 404 27.69 0.44 11.45
CA ILE A 404 28.87 0.32 12.30
C ILE A 404 28.58 -0.64 13.46
N THR A 405 27.43 -0.52 14.12
CA THR A 405 27.05 -1.40 15.23
C THR A 405 27.00 -2.87 14.79
N LEU A 406 26.35 -3.18 13.66
CA LEU A 406 26.27 -4.55 13.14
C LEU A 406 27.66 -5.13 12.88
N PHE A 407 28.51 -4.42 12.13
CA PHE A 407 29.84 -4.92 11.76
C PHE A 407 30.83 -4.94 12.93
N ALA A 408 30.72 -4.01 13.89
CA ALA A 408 31.53 -4.04 15.10
C ALA A 408 31.23 -5.28 15.96
N ILE A 409 29.95 -5.61 16.14
CA ILE A 409 29.54 -6.79 16.92
C ILE A 409 29.91 -8.08 16.18
N ALA A 410 29.48 -8.23 14.92
CA ALA A 410 29.73 -9.43 14.14
C ALA A 410 31.24 -9.66 13.93
N GLY A 411 31.98 -8.59 13.57
CA GLY A 411 33.42 -8.60 13.40
C GLY A 411 34.17 -8.89 14.69
N GLY A 412 33.73 -8.34 15.83
CA GLY A 412 34.30 -8.63 17.14
C GLY A 412 34.17 -10.11 17.52
N ILE A 413 33.00 -10.72 17.31
CA ILE A 413 32.75 -12.14 17.58
C ILE A 413 33.62 -13.02 16.67
N VAL A 414 33.57 -12.79 15.36
CA VAL A 414 34.33 -13.60 14.38
C VAL A 414 35.83 -13.43 14.57
N GLY A 415 36.30 -12.21 14.82
CA GLY A 415 37.69 -11.90 15.11
C GLY A 415 38.19 -12.60 16.35
N THR A 416 37.40 -12.59 17.43
CA THR A 416 37.73 -13.33 18.67
C THR A 416 37.84 -14.83 18.40
N VAL A 417 36.86 -15.42 17.72
CA VAL A 417 36.88 -16.85 17.35
C VAL A 417 38.12 -17.18 16.52
N PHE A 418 38.47 -16.33 15.55
CA PHE A 418 39.63 -16.52 14.69
C PHE A 418 40.95 -16.45 15.46
N VAL A 419 41.13 -15.44 16.32
CA VAL A 419 42.33 -15.29 17.15
C VAL A 419 42.51 -16.49 18.07
N VAL A 420 41.45 -16.91 18.78
CA VAL A 420 41.49 -18.08 19.67
C VAL A 420 41.81 -19.34 18.86
N TYR A 421 41.19 -19.52 17.69
CA TYR A 421 41.49 -20.65 16.81
C TYR A 421 42.96 -20.69 16.39
N CYS A 422 43.57 -19.54 16.06
CA CYS A 422 44.98 -19.46 15.69
C CYS A 422 45.89 -19.82 16.87
N ILE A 423 45.60 -19.31 18.08
CA ILE A 423 46.36 -19.64 19.29
C ILE A 423 46.39 -21.15 19.52
N LEU A 424 45.23 -21.81 19.45
CA LEU A 424 45.08 -23.26 19.64
C LEU A 424 45.77 -24.12 18.57
N ARG A 425 46.19 -23.52 17.46
CA ARG A 425 46.93 -24.21 16.39
C ARG A 425 48.43 -23.99 16.48
N CYS A 426 48.86 -22.95 17.20
CA CYS A 426 50.26 -22.64 17.42
C CYS A 426 50.80 -23.30 18.70
N THR A 427 49.93 -23.56 19.69
CA THR A 427 50.21 -24.41 20.87
C THR A 427 49.96 -25.88 20.54
#